data_AF-A0A8T7KK58-F1
#
_entry.id   AF-A0A8T7KK58-F1
#
_cell.length_a   1.000
_cell.length_b   1.000
_cell.length_c   1.000
_cell.angle_alpha   90.00
_cell.angle_beta   90.00
_cell.angle_gamma   90.00
#
_symmetry.space_group_name_H-M   'P 1'
#
loop_
_entity.id
_entity.type
_entity.pdbx_description
1 polymer ?
#
loop_
_entity_poly.entity_id
_entity_poly.type
_entity_poly.pdbx_seq_one_letter_code
_entity_poly.pdbx_strand_id
1 'polypeptide(L)'
;MEPDKAARLAAIRAANAAKTTTAPAPPPAASAAPGAASGELPPAMAPQALLGLLLSAIIGAFAAVVVLPAWLPGLSNSLLGPTPGAYWYLARSSAFVAYGLLWLSMLFGLLMTSKLSRVWPGGPTAFDLHQHTSLLGLAFALFHALILLGDRYVAANLAQILVPFAYQGHAPLWVGAGQLALYALAVVGLSFYLKERIGRRLWRLIHVVSFAVFALVLVHGIWSGSDSGTWWAQALYWLSGGSVLFLTIYRLLGAWRPAGDLAGVLQPSRDAVD
;
A
#
# COMPACT_ATOMS: atom_id res chain seq x y z
N MET A 1 -8.62 2.49 -54.86
CA MET A 1 -7.42 2.14 -54.08
C MET A 1 -7.84 1.33 -52.85
N GLU A 2 -7.97 0.01 -52.96
CA GLU A 2 -8.10 -0.94 -51.82
C GLU A 2 -7.73 -2.42 -52.18
N PRO A 3 -7.04 -2.78 -53.30
CA PRO A 3 -6.59 -4.18 -53.49
C PRO A 3 -5.36 -4.56 -52.66
N ASP A 4 -4.58 -3.58 -52.18
CA ASP A 4 -3.31 -3.79 -51.49
C ASP A 4 -3.48 -4.30 -50.04
N LYS A 5 -4.53 -3.86 -49.35
CA LYS A 5 -4.79 -4.23 -47.95
C LYS A 5 -5.25 -5.67 -47.81
N ALA A 6 -6.10 -6.13 -48.73
CA ALA A 6 -6.57 -7.51 -48.76
C ALA A 6 -5.43 -8.50 -49.04
N ALA A 7 -4.54 -8.18 -49.98
CA ALA A 7 -3.35 -8.98 -50.28
C ALA A 7 -2.39 -9.04 -49.09
N ARG A 8 -2.20 -7.91 -48.39
CA ARG A 8 -1.34 -7.83 -47.20
C ARG A 8 -1.89 -8.64 -46.02
N LEU A 9 -3.21 -8.64 -45.82
CA LEU A 9 -3.86 -9.47 -44.81
C LEU A 9 -3.80 -10.96 -45.14
N ALA A 10 -3.92 -11.33 -46.43
CA ALA A 10 -3.76 -12.71 -46.87
C ALA A 10 -2.33 -13.23 -46.62
N ALA A 11 -1.31 -12.40 -46.90
CA ALA A 11 0.09 -12.74 -46.63
C ALA A 11 0.37 -12.95 -45.13
N ILE A 12 -0.20 -12.11 -44.25
CA ILE A 12 -0.06 -12.26 -42.79
C ILE A 12 -0.73 -13.55 -42.30
N ARG A 13 -1.92 -13.89 -42.83
CA ARG A 13 -2.61 -15.14 -42.48
C ARG A 13 -1.83 -16.37 -42.93
N ALA A 14 -1.25 -16.35 -44.12
CA ALA A 14 -0.40 -17.44 -44.62
C ALA A 14 0.87 -17.62 -43.77
N ALA A 15 1.53 -16.52 -43.37
CA ALA A 15 2.70 -16.57 -42.50
C ALA A 15 2.38 -17.14 -41.09
N ASN A 16 1.22 -16.80 -40.53
CA ASN A 16 0.78 -17.33 -39.24
C ASN A 16 0.35 -18.81 -39.33
N ALA A 17 -0.26 -19.23 -40.44
CA ALA A 17 -0.59 -20.64 -40.67
C ALA A 17 0.67 -21.51 -40.72
N ALA A 18 1.72 -21.07 -41.43
CA ALA A 18 3.00 -21.77 -41.51
C ALA A 18 3.70 -21.92 -40.14
N LYS A 19 3.53 -20.94 -39.24
CA LYS A 19 4.10 -20.94 -37.89
C LYS A 19 3.36 -21.89 -36.92
N THR A 20 2.16 -22.32 -37.27
CA THR A 20 1.34 -23.22 -36.42
C THR A 20 1.64 -24.70 -36.69
N THR A 21 2.24 -25.02 -37.84
CA THR A 21 2.59 -26.40 -38.26
C THR A 21 3.90 -26.95 -37.68
N THR A 22 4.67 -26.16 -36.94
CA THR A 22 5.95 -26.60 -36.32
C THR A 22 5.94 -26.58 -34.80
N ALA A 23 4.75 -26.67 -34.17
CA ALA A 23 4.67 -26.98 -32.75
C ALA A 23 5.03 -28.47 -32.54
N PRO A 24 6.05 -28.80 -31.72
CA PRO A 24 6.38 -30.18 -31.43
C PRO A 24 5.18 -30.88 -30.78
N ALA A 25 4.95 -32.13 -31.16
CA ALA A 25 3.86 -32.95 -30.63
C ALA A 25 3.92 -32.97 -29.09
N PRO A 26 2.77 -32.84 -28.39
CA PRO A 26 2.76 -32.98 -26.95
C PRO A 26 3.29 -34.37 -26.58
N PRO A 27 4.13 -34.48 -25.53
CA PRO A 27 4.60 -35.78 -25.07
C PRO A 27 3.39 -36.65 -24.71
N PRO A 28 3.48 -37.99 -24.92
CA PRO A 28 2.39 -38.88 -24.57
C PRO A 28 2.05 -38.70 -23.08
N ALA A 29 0.76 -38.55 -22.78
CA ALA A 29 0.28 -38.49 -21.42
C ALA A 29 0.75 -39.74 -20.69
N ALA A 30 1.68 -39.57 -19.74
CA ALA A 30 2.11 -40.64 -18.87
C ALA A 30 0.87 -41.18 -18.16
N SER A 31 0.52 -42.44 -18.41
CA SER A 31 -0.54 -43.11 -17.69
C SER A 31 -0.16 -43.11 -16.21
N ALA A 32 -0.92 -42.36 -15.40
CA ALA A 32 -0.76 -42.41 -13.96
C ALA A 32 -1.02 -43.84 -13.49
N ALA A 33 0.01 -44.48 -12.94
CA ALA A 33 -0.14 -45.75 -12.25
C ALA A 33 -1.09 -45.57 -11.05
N PRO A 34 -2.01 -46.51 -10.78
CA PRO A 34 -2.88 -46.44 -9.62
C PRO A 34 -2.06 -46.82 -8.38
N GLY A 35 -1.60 -45.81 -7.63
CA GLY A 35 -0.83 -46.01 -6.40
C GLY A 35 -0.16 -44.77 -5.82
N ALA A 36 -0.71 -43.57 -6.02
CA ALA A 36 -0.20 -42.37 -5.35
C ALA A 36 -0.75 -42.32 -3.92
N ALA A 37 -0.05 -43.01 -3.01
CA ALA A 37 -0.15 -42.75 -1.58
C ALA A 37 -0.05 -41.23 -1.32
N SER A 38 -0.79 -40.74 -0.32
CA SER A 38 -0.71 -39.38 0.19
C SER A 38 0.73 -39.01 0.53
N GLY A 39 1.45 -38.46 -0.45
CA GLY A 39 2.85 -38.09 -0.33
C GLY A 39 2.96 -36.85 0.53
N GLU A 40 3.32 -37.04 1.79
CA GLU A 40 3.84 -35.97 2.63
C GLU A 40 4.98 -35.31 1.87
N LEU A 41 4.77 -34.07 1.42
CA LEU A 41 5.81 -33.29 0.78
C LEU A 41 6.97 -33.16 1.79
N PRO A 42 8.21 -33.56 1.43
CA PRO A 42 9.33 -33.43 2.34
C PRO A 42 9.51 -31.95 2.74
N PRO A 43 9.91 -31.67 4.00
CA PRO A 43 10.08 -30.30 4.46
C PRO A 43 11.09 -29.56 3.59
N ALA A 44 10.83 -28.28 3.32
CA ALA A 44 11.62 -27.42 2.43
C ALA A 44 13.10 -27.28 2.84
N MET A 45 13.43 -27.63 4.09
CA MET A 45 14.80 -27.74 4.58
C MET A 45 14.90 -28.88 5.59
N ALA A 46 16.05 -29.55 5.61
CA ALA A 46 16.30 -30.61 6.57
C ALA A 46 16.28 -30.06 8.02
N PRO A 47 15.73 -30.77 9.02
CA PRO A 47 15.59 -30.29 10.40
C PRO A 47 16.91 -29.80 11.02
N GLN A 48 18.02 -30.47 10.73
CA GLN A 48 19.36 -30.09 11.17
C GLN A 48 19.82 -28.74 10.57
N ALA A 49 19.42 -28.43 9.33
CA ALA A 49 19.74 -27.16 8.70
C ALA A 49 18.91 -26.01 9.33
N LEU A 50 17.64 -26.28 9.65
CA LEU A 50 16.80 -25.33 10.38
C LEU A 50 17.34 -25.07 11.79
N LEU A 51 17.69 -26.13 12.52
CA LEU A 51 18.28 -26.02 13.86
C LEU A 51 19.63 -25.28 13.84
N GLY A 52 20.49 -25.56 12.86
CA GLY A 52 21.75 -24.83 12.68
C GLY A 52 21.55 -23.36 12.33
N LEU A 53 20.56 -23.03 11.50
CA LEU A 53 20.19 -21.65 11.19
C LEU A 53 19.66 -20.92 12.44
N LEU A 54 18.78 -21.56 13.21
CA LEU A 54 18.23 -20.99 14.44
C LEU A 54 19.33 -20.79 15.49
N LEU A 55 20.21 -21.78 15.70
CA LEU A 55 21.34 -21.68 16.61
C LEU A 55 22.30 -20.56 16.22
N SER A 56 22.66 -20.46 14.94
CA SER A 56 23.56 -19.40 14.46
C SER A 56 22.91 -18.02 14.56
N ALA A 57 21.60 -17.89 14.30
CA ALA A 57 20.86 -16.65 14.55
C ALA A 57 20.83 -16.29 16.04
N ILE A 58 20.61 -17.25 16.93
CA ILE A 58 20.61 -17.03 18.38
C ILE A 58 22.00 -16.63 18.89
N ILE A 59 23.05 -17.34 18.48
CA ILE A 59 24.45 -17.04 18.85
C ILE A 59 24.85 -15.67 18.29
N GLY A 60 24.51 -15.38 17.03
CA GLY A 60 24.78 -14.08 16.41
C GLY A 60 24.05 -12.93 17.12
N ALA A 61 22.79 -13.12 17.48
CA ALA A 61 22.02 -12.13 18.24
C ALA A 61 22.61 -11.93 19.65
N PHE A 62 22.99 -13.01 20.35
CA PHE A 62 23.62 -12.94 21.66
C PHE A 62 24.99 -12.25 21.60
N ALA A 63 25.84 -12.64 20.65
CA ALA A 63 27.12 -12.01 20.41
C ALA A 63 26.95 -10.53 20.07
N ALA A 64 25.95 -10.17 19.25
CA ALA A 64 25.62 -8.77 19.00
C ALA A 64 25.25 -8.04 20.30
N VAL A 65 24.37 -8.58 21.14
CA VAL A 65 23.99 -7.94 22.43
C VAL A 65 25.18 -7.76 23.37
N VAL A 66 26.15 -8.68 23.36
CA VAL A 66 27.34 -8.60 24.23
C VAL A 66 28.43 -7.68 23.66
N VAL A 67 28.64 -7.72 22.35
CA VAL A 67 29.75 -7.02 21.67
C VAL A 67 29.38 -5.58 21.29
N LEU A 68 28.13 -5.34 20.87
CA LEU A 68 27.64 -4.04 20.42
C LEU A 68 27.76 -2.93 21.49
N PRO A 69 27.57 -3.19 22.81
CA PRO A 69 27.83 -2.19 23.85
C PRO A 69 29.29 -1.77 23.96
N ALA A 70 30.23 -2.68 23.70
CA ALA A 70 31.65 -2.38 23.75
C ALA A 70 32.12 -1.64 22.47
N TRP A 71 31.62 -2.01 21.30
CA TRP A 71 32.03 -1.45 20.01
C TRP A 71 31.27 -0.18 19.62
N LEU A 72 30.00 -0.07 20.02
CA LEU A 72 29.12 1.06 19.74
C LEU A 72 28.41 1.52 21.03
N PRO A 73 29.17 2.02 22.02
CA PRO A 73 28.61 2.42 23.31
C PRO A 73 27.57 3.54 23.19
N GLY A 74 27.71 4.44 22.20
CA GLY A 74 26.72 5.49 21.93
C GLY A 74 25.37 4.94 21.46
N LEU A 75 25.37 3.94 20.57
CA LEU A 75 24.15 3.30 20.08
C LEU A 75 23.46 2.51 21.20
N SER A 76 24.24 1.77 21.99
CA SER A 76 23.72 1.01 23.13
C SER A 76 23.16 1.92 24.22
N ASN A 77 23.82 3.05 24.54
CA ASN A 77 23.28 4.05 25.46
C ASN A 77 22.03 4.75 24.90
N SER A 78 21.96 4.99 23.59
CA SER A 78 20.78 5.60 22.95
C SER A 78 19.54 4.69 22.99
N LEU A 79 19.72 3.37 23.06
CA LEU A 79 18.65 2.37 23.11
C LEU A 79 18.31 1.89 24.53
N LEU A 80 19.32 1.65 25.36
CA LEU A 80 19.20 0.99 26.67
C LEU A 80 19.61 1.88 27.85
N GLY A 81 20.14 3.07 27.58
CA GLY A 81 20.60 3.99 28.60
C GLY A 81 19.45 4.59 29.43
N PRO A 82 19.79 5.38 30.47
CA PRO A 82 18.80 5.98 31.36
C PRO A 82 17.84 6.94 30.63
N THR A 83 18.28 7.54 29.53
CA THR A 83 17.50 8.42 28.65
C THR A 83 17.61 7.93 27.20
N PRO A 84 16.82 6.91 26.79
CA PRO A 84 17.00 6.27 25.50
C PRO A 84 16.42 7.14 24.37
N GLY A 85 17.25 8.03 23.83
CA GLY A 85 16.86 8.99 22.78
C GLY A 85 16.50 8.36 21.44
N ALA A 86 16.88 7.10 21.18
CA ALA A 86 16.57 6.43 19.92
C ALA A 86 15.05 6.30 19.68
N TYR A 87 14.26 6.01 20.72
CA TYR A 87 12.80 5.89 20.60
C TYR A 87 12.16 7.20 20.13
N TRP A 88 12.63 8.33 20.63
CA TRP A 88 12.16 9.66 20.22
C TRP A 88 12.39 9.93 18.73
N TYR A 89 13.61 9.68 18.26
CA TYR A 89 13.95 9.90 16.85
C TYR A 89 13.26 8.90 15.92
N LEU A 90 13.16 7.63 16.32
CA LEU A 90 12.47 6.59 15.56
C LEU A 90 10.96 6.85 15.50
N ALA A 91 10.33 7.25 16.59
CA ALA A 91 8.91 7.60 16.62
C ALA A 91 8.61 8.77 15.67
N ARG A 92 9.42 9.84 15.69
CA ARG A 92 9.24 11.01 14.81
C ARG A 92 9.51 10.68 13.35
N SER A 93 10.66 10.07 13.04
CA SER A 93 11.03 9.75 11.66
C SER A 93 10.03 8.78 11.02
N SER A 94 9.63 7.73 11.72
CA SER A 94 8.62 6.78 11.23
C SER A 94 7.25 7.42 11.03
N ALA A 95 6.85 8.39 11.86
CA ALA A 95 5.60 9.13 11.66
C ALA A 95 5.60 9.88 10.32
N PHE A 96 6.65 10.63 10.02
CA PHE A 96 6.77 11.38 8.78
C PHE A 96 6.91 10.47 7.55
N VAL A 97 7.62 9.34 7.68
CA VAL A 97 7.70 8.33 6.62
C VAL A 97 6.33 7.69 6.37
N ALA A 98 5.61 7.29 7.41
CA ALA A 98 4.25 6.74 7.30
C ALA A 98 3.31 7.74 6.61
N TYR A 99 3.35 9.01 7.02
CA TYR A 99 2.56 10.09 6.43
C TYR A 99 2.87 10.30 4.95
N GLY A 100 4.15 10.39 4.60
CA GLY A 100 4.59 10.55 3.22
C GLY A 100 4.17 9.38 2.33
N LEU A 101 4.30 8.13 2.82
CA LEU A 101 3.86 6.93 2.11
C LEU A 101 2.34 6.89 1.92
N LEU A 102 1.56 7.26 2.94
CA LEU A 102 0.11 7.40 2.82
C LEU A 102 -0.26 8.48 1.78
N TRP A 103 0.41 9.63 1.81
CA TRP A 103 0.22 10.68 0.83
C TRP A 103 0.51 10.21 -0.61
N LEU A 104 1.65 9.55 -0.84
CA LEU A 104 2.00 8.98 -2.15
C LEU A 104 0.96 7.94 -2.60
N SER A 105 0.51 7.07 -1.70
CA SER A 105 -0.58 6.12 -1.99
C SER A 105 -1.85 6.84 -2.46
N MET A 106 -2.25 7.93 -1.80
CA MET A 106 -3.40 8.73 -2.22
C MET A 106 -3.21 9.33 -3.63
N LEU A 107 -2.02 9.86 -3.93
CA LEU A 107 -1.70 10.39 -5.26
C LEU A 107 -1.82 9.31 -6.33
N PHE A 108 -1.19 8.15 -6.14
CA PHE A 108 -1.23 7.06 -7.11
C PHE A 108 -2.65 6.50 -7.30
N GLY A 109 -3.42 6.36 -6.22
CA GLY A 109 -4.81 5.90 -6.28
C GLY A 109 -5.73 6.87 -7.04
N LEU A 110 -5.55 8.17 -6.85
CA LEU A 110 -6.27 9.20 -7.60
C LEU A 110 -5.83 9.25 -9.07
N LEU A 111 -4.53 9.21 -9.34
CA LEU A 111 -3.96 9.26 -10.68
C LEU A 111 -4.40 8.08 -11.54
N MET A 112 -4.36 6.84 -11.01
CA MET A 112 -4.70 5.60 -11.73
C MET A 112 -6.09 5.64 -12.40
N THR A 113 -7.05 6.35 -11.80
CA THR A 113 -8.42 6.46 -12.32
C THR A 113 -8.66 7.67 -13.23
N SER A 114 -7.67 8.56 -13.33
CA SER A 114 -7.74 9.80 -14.11
C SER A 114 -7.14 9.63 -15.51
N LYS A 115 -7.55 10.46 -16.47
CA LYS A 115 -6.89 10.53 -17.79
C LYS A 115 -5.40 10.87 -17.68
N LEU A 116 -4.97 11.46 -16.57
CA LEU A 116 -3.60 11.85 -16.29
C LEU A 116 -2.65 10.65 -16.13
N SER A 117 -3.16 9.49 -15.70
CA SER A 117 -2.38 8.23 -15.66
C SER A 117 -1.80 7.82 -17.01
N ARG A 118 -2.34 8.31 -18.13
CA ARG A 118 -1.82 8.04 -19.48
C ARG A 118 -0.51 8.77 -19.77
N VAL A 119 -0.19 9.82 -19.02
CA VAL A 119 1.01 10.64 -19.23
C VAL A 119 2.17 10.12 -18.39
N TRP A 120 1.94 9.86 -17.10
CA TRP A 120 2.93 9.31 -16.17
C TRP A 120 2.22 8.94 -14.85
N PRO A 121 2.56 7.83 -14.15
CA PRO A 121 3.55 6.79 -14.45
C PRO A 121 3.02 5.59 -15.28
N GLY A 122 1.78 5.65 -15.77
CA GLY A 122 1.08 4.53 -16.42
C GLY A 122 0.17 3.77 -15.44
N GLY A 123 -0.90 3.15 -15.94
CA GLY A 123 -1.91 2.47 -15.13
C GLY A 123 -1.36 1.33 -14.24
N PRO A 124 -0.66 0.33 -14.80
CA PRO A 124 -0.09 -0.77 -14.02
C PRO A 124 0.96 -0.29 -13.00
N THR A 125 1.86 0.61 -13.41
CA THR A 125 2.86 1.17 -12.50
C THR A 125 2.23 1.96 -11.36
N ALA A 126 1.19 2.77 -11.64
CA ALA A 126 0.47 3.50 -10.60
C ALA A 126 -0.23 2.54 -9.63
N PHE A 127 -0.76 1.42 -10.11
CA PHE A 127 -1.33 0.38 -9.27
C PHE A 127 -0.28 -0.24 -8.35
N ASP A 128 0.87 -0.65 -8.91
CA ASP A 128 1.95 -1.26 -8.13
C ASP A 128 2.51 -0.29 -7.08
N LEU A 129 2.73 0.97 -7.47
CA LEU A 129 3.19 2.01 -6.56
C LEU A 129 2.16 2.30 -5.47
N HIS A 130 0.86 2.38 -5.80
CA HIS A 130 -0.21 2.52 -4.82
C HIS A 130 -0.21 1.36 -3.83
N GLN A 131 -0.08 0.11 -4.30
CA GLN A 131 -0.06 -1.05 -3.43
C GLN A 131 1.16 -1.04 -2.50
N HIS A 132 2.37 -0.82 -3.03
CA HIS A 132 3.60 -0.83 -2.24
C HIS A 132 3.63 0.30 -1.20
N THR A 133 3.29 1.52 -1.61
CA THR A 133 3.24 2.67 -0.69
C THR A 133 2.16 2.51 0.38
N SER A 134 1.02 1.88 0.06
CA SER A 134 -0.02 1.58 1.06
C SER A 134 0.45 0.58 2.11
N LEU A 135 1.10 -0.52 1.68
CA LEU A 135 1.59 -1.56 2.59
C LEU A 135 2.74 -1.06 3.47
N LEU A 136 3.70 -0.33 2.87
CA LEU A 136 4.77 0.31 3.62
C LEU A 136 4.23 1.38 4.56
N GLY A 137 3.27 2.19 4.12
CA GLY A 137 2.61 3.20 4.96
C GLY A 137 1.95 2.59 6.19
N LEU A 138 1.21 1.48 6.02
CA LEU A 138 0.64 0.73 7.14
C LEU A 138 1.73 0.14 8.05
N ALA A 139 2.80 -0.44 7.49
CA ALA A 139 3.90 -0.99 8.27
C ALA A 139 4.62 0.07 9.11
N PHE A 140 4.93 1.23 8.54
CA PHE A 140 5.54 2.35 9.25
C PHE A 140 4.58 2.99 10.26
N ALA A 141 3.27 3.03 9.99
CA ALA A 141 2.28 3.51 10.96
C ALA A 141 2.18 2.55 12.16
N LEU A 142 2.22 1.24 11.94
CA LEU A 142 2.29 0.23 13.01
C LEU A 142 3.60 0.36 13.79
N PHE A 143 4.74 0.49 13.10
CA PHE A 143 6.02 0.71 13.75
C PHE A 143 6.01 1.98 14.59
N HIS A 144 5.48 3.10 14.06
CA HIS A 144 5.31 4.36 14.79
C HIS A 144 4.47 4.16 16.06
N ALA A 145 3.34 3.46 15.98
CA ALA A 145 2.50 3.20 17.15
C ALA A 145 3.23 2.34 18.20
N LEU A 146 3.94 1.29 17.77
CA LEU A 146 4.61 0.35 18.67
C LEU A 146 5.89 0.92 19.29
N ILE A 147 6.67 1.72 18.55
CA ILE A 147 7.93 2.28 19.04
C ILE A 147 7.70 3.29 20.18
N LEU A 148 6.50 3.87 20.27
CA LEU A 148 6.09 4.74 21.39
C LEU A 148 6.05 4.02 22.75
N LEU A 149 5.97 2.69 22.80
CA LEU A 149 6.05 1.93 24.06
C LEU A 149 7.40 2.08 24.77
N GLY A 150 8.46 2.32 24.01
CA GLY A 150 9.81 2.53 24.56
C GLY A 150 10.16 3.99 24.80
N ASP A 151 9.29 4.92 24.38
CA ASP A 151 9.53 6.35 24.54
C ASP A 151 9.21 6.81 25.98
N ARG A 152 10.24 7.28 26.70
CA ARG A 152 10.10 7.73 28.10
C ARG A 152 9.46 9.10 28.27
N TYR A 153 9.37 9.90 27.21
CA TYR A 153 8.75 11.21 27.25
C TYR A 153 7.22 11.09 27.07
N VAL A 154 6.79 10.32 26.08
CA VAL A 154 5.38 9.99 25.85
C VAL A 154 4.87 9.03 26.93
N ALA A 155 5.71 8.07 27.34
CA ALA A 155 5.42 7.10 28.39
C ALA A 155 4.07 6.37 28.21
N ALA A 156 3.71 6.07 26.97
CA ALA A 156 2.46 5.37 26.66
C ALA A 156 2.58 3.87 27.02
N ASN A 157 1.50 3.32 27.56
CA ASN A 157 1.37 1.87 27.73
C ASN A 157 0.57 1.22 26.58
N LEU A 158 0.55 -0.11 26.54
CA LEU A 158 -0.10 -0.87 25.47
C LEU A 158 -1.61 -0.57 25.36
N ALA A 159 -2.33 -0.43 26.48
CA ALA A 159 -3.74 -0.09 26.46
C ALA A 159 -3.98 1.32 25.89
N GLN A 160 -3.11 2.28 26.22
CA GLN A 160 -3.17 3.65 25.70
C GLN A 160 -2.86 3.74 24.20
N ILE A 161 -2.15 2.77 23.63
CA ILE A 161 -1.89 2.68 22.18
C ILE A 161 -3.04 1.97 21.46
N LEU A 162 -3.61 0.92 22.05
CA LEU A 162 -4.63 0.11 21.40
C LEU A 162 -6.06 0.68 21.55
N VAL A 163 -6.37 1.38 22.64
CA VAL A 163 -7.71 1.91 22.87
C VAL A 163 -7.76 3.37 22.43
N PRO A 164 -8.54 3.72 21.39
CA PRO A 164 -8.68 5.09 20.95
C PRO A 164 -9.07 6.02 22.11
N PHE A 165 -8.40 7.17 22.22
CA PHE A 165 -8.63 8.19 23.25
C PHE A 165 -8.31 7.77 24.68
N ALA A 166 -7.69 6.61 24.92
CA ALA A 166 -7.27 6.20 26.25
C ALA A 166 -5.98 6.90 26.73
N TYR A 167 -5.18 7.45 25.82
CA TYR A 167 -3.99 8.22 26.16
C TYR A 167 -4.37 9.53 26.86
N GLN A 168 -3.71 9.84 27.98
CA GLN A 168 -4.03 10.99 28.84
C GLN A 168 -2.94 12.09 28.80
N GLY A 169 -1.92 11.92 27.97
CA GLY A 169 -0.82 12.88 27.87
C GLY A 169 -1.12 14.01 26.87
N HIS A 170 -0.08 14.45 26.17
CA HIS A 170 -0.19 15.54 25.20
C HIS A 170 -1.16 15.23 24.04
N ALA A 171 -2.00 16.21 23.68
CA ALA A 171 -2.90 16.15 22.51
C ALA A 171 -3.79 14.88 22.44
N PRO A 172 -4.50 14.48 23.52
CA PRO A 172 -5.13 13.16 23.63
C PRO A 172 -6.24 12.94 22.59
N LEU A 173 -6.98 14.00 22.23
CA LEU A 173 -7.98 13.96 21.16
C LEU A 173 -7.35 13.62 19.79
N TRP A 174 -6.21 14.23 19.48
CA TRP A 174 -5.52 14.05 18.22
C TRP A 174 -4.79 12.71 18.17
N VAL A 175 -4.26 12.23 19.30
CA VAL A 175 -3.76 10.85 19.43
C VAL A 175 -4.87 9.84 19.15
N GLY A 176 -6.07 10.03 19.73
CA GLY A 176 -7.24 9.20 19.44
C GLY A 176 -7.65 9.20 17.96
N ALA A 177 -7.59 10.35 17.29
CA ALA A 177 -7.81 10.43 15.85
C ALA A 177 -6.79 9.59 15.06
N GLY A 178 -5.51 9.62 15.46
CA GLY A 178 -4.45 8.78 14.88
C GLY A 178 -4.70 7.28 15.09
N GLN A 179 -5.17 6.88 16.28
CA GLN A 179 -5.52 5.48 16.59
C GLN A 179 -6.69 4.99 15.73
N LEU A 180 -7.75 5.79 15.59
CA LEU A 180 -8.86 5.48 14.68
C LEU A 180 -8.39 5.37 13.22
N ALA A 181 -7.51 6.29 12.79
CA ALA A 181 -6.96 6.28 11.45
C ALA A 181 -6.11 5.03 11.19
N LEU A 182 -5.31 4.57 12.15
CA LEU A 182 -4.51 3.35 12.05
C LEU A 182 -5.42 2.12 11.85
N TYR A 183 -6.48 1.99 12.65
CA TYR A 183 -7.44 0.90 12.49
C TYR A 183 -8.18 0.96 11.15
N ALA A 184 -8.66 2.14 10.75
CA ALA A 184 -9.31 2.32 9.47
C ALA A 184 -8.35 2.06 8.28
N LEU A 185 -7.08 2.45 8.38
CA LEU A 185 -6.04 2.14 7.39
C LEU A 185 -5.85 0.62 7.26
N ALA A 186 -5.77 -0.10 8.37
CA ALA A 186 -5.65 -1.56 8.37
C ALA A 186 -6.88 -2.23 7.72
N VAL A 187 -8.09 -1.77 8.05
CA VAL A 187 -9.34 -2.27 7.43
C VAL A 187 -9.35 -2.01 5.93
N VAL A 188 -9.01 -0.79 5.50
CA VAL A 188 -8.94 -0.41 4.08
C VAL A 188 -7.92 -1.28 3.33
N GLY A 189 -6.71 -1.44 3.88
CA GLY A 189 -5.66 -2.26 3.28
C GLY A 189 -6.05 -3.74 3.18
N LEU A 190 -6.56 -4.32 4.26
CA LEU A 190 -6.95 -5.73 4.29
C LEU A 190 -8.17 -6.02 3.40
N SER A 191 -9.08 -5.05 3.24
CA SER A 191 -10.26 -5.21 2.39
C SER A 191 -9.92 -5.55 0.93
N PHE A 192 -8.75 -5.14 0.42
CA PHE A 192 -8.31 -5.48 -0.92
C PHE A 192 -8.07 -6.99 -1.12
N TYR A 193 -7.55 -7.67 -0.09
CA TYR A 193 -7.32 -9.11 -0.10
C TYR A 193 -8.61 -9.91 0.08
N LEU A 194 -9.61 -9.30 0.72
CA LEU A 194 -10.93 -9.91 0.94
C LEU A 194 -11.96 -9.55 -0.16
N LYS A 195 -11.60 -8.71 -1.14
CA LYS A 195 -12.52 -8.14 -2.14
C LYS A 195 -13.33 -9.17 -2.93
N GLU A 196 -12.76 -10.36 -3.16
CA GLU A 196 -13.44 -11.45 -3.87
C GLU A 196 -14.54 -12.10 -3.01
N ARG A 197 -14.39 -12.09 -1.69
CA ARG A 197 -15.38 -12.62 -0.73
C ARG A 197 -16.46 -11.60 -0.39
N ILE A 198 -16.09 -10.34 -0.20
CA ILE A 198 -17.03 -9.28 0.23
C ILE A 198 -17.72 -8.57 -0.95
N GLY A 199 -17.24 -8.81 -2.18
CA GLY A 199 -17.77 -8.21 -3.40
C GLY A 199 -17.25 -6.79 -3.68
N ARG A 200 -17.19 -6.44 -4.97
CA ARG A 200 -16.61 -5.17 -5.46
C ARG A 200 -17.37 -3.91 -5.01
N ARG A 201 -18.66 -4.02 -4.67
CA ARG A 201 -19.46 -2.88 -4.18
C ARG A 201 -19.05 -2.50 -2.77
N LEU A 202 -19.05 -3.47 -1.85
CA LEU A 202 -18.65 -3.24 -0.46
C LEU A 202 -17.18 -2.84 -0.36
N TRP A 203 -16.29 -3.50 -1.12
CA TRP A 203 -14.88 -3.09 -1.19
C TRP A 203 -14.72 -1.62 -1.57
N ARG A 204 -15.45 -1.10 -2.56
CA ARG A 204 -15.40 0.33 -2.93
C ARG A 204 -15.91 1.25 -1.83
N LEU A 205 -16.96 0.85 -1.10
CA LEU A 205 -17.48 1.61 0.04
C LEU A 205 -16.47 1.66 1.18
N ILE A 206 -15.79 0.55 1.48
CA ILE A 206 -14.72 0.55 2.48
C ILE A 206 -13.54 1.38 1.98
N HIS A 207 -13.14 1.24 0.72
CA HIS A 207 -11.97 1.92 0.19
C HIS A 207 -12.11 3.44 0.13
N VAL A 208 -13.34 3.98 0.03
CA VAL A 208 -13.57 5.44 0.11
C VAL A 208 -13.24 6.01 1.50
N VAL A 209 -13.22 5.18 2.54
CA VAL A 209 -12.80 5.58 3.89
C VAL A 209 -11.33 6.04 3.92
N SER A 210 -10.51 5.68 2.92
CA SER A 210 -9.13 6.14 2.79
C SER A 210 -8.99 7.68 2.80
N PHE A 211 -9.97 8.42 2.28
CA PHE A 211 -9.99 9.88 2.35
C PHE A 211 -10.16 10.40 3.77
N ALA A 212 -11.04 9.75 4.57
CA ALA A 212 -11.20 10.07 5.97
C ALA A 212 -9.94 9.69 6.78
N VAL A 213 -9.32 8.55 6.46
CA VAL A 213 -8.01 8.16 7.04
C VAL A 213 -6.98 9.25 6.78
N PHE A 214 -6.80 9.68 5.53
CA PHE A 214 -5.83 10.72 5.19
C PHE A 214 -6.09 12.02 5.95
N ALA A 215 -7.35 12.46 6.04
CA ALA A 215 -7.73 13.65 6.80
C ALA A 215 -7.41 13.50 8.29
N LEU A 216 -7.76 12.36 8.90
CA LEU A 216 -7.48 12.07 10.31
C LEU A 216 -5.97 12.02 10.60
N VAL A 217 -5.18 11.38 9.75
CA VAL A 217 -3.71 11.34 9.90
C VAL A 217 -3.12 12.74 9.74
N LEU A 218 -3.61 13.55 8.80
CA LEU A 218 -3.14 14.92 8.60
C LEU A 218 -3.39 15.80 9.83
N VAL A 219 -4.62 15.79 10.37
CA VAL A 219 -4.93 16.58 11.58
C VAL A 219 -4.23 16.02 12.82
N HIS A 220 -4.07 14.70 12.93
CA HIS A 220 -3.26 14.07 13.96
C HIS A 220 -1.82 14.60 13.92
N GLY A 221 -1.17 14.58 12.75
CA GLY A 221 0.18 15.09 12.55
C GLY A 221 0.32 16.57 12.92
N ILE A 222 -0.57 17.43 12.41
CA ILE A 222 -0.55 18.88 12.69
C ILE A 222 -0.62 19.16 14.19
N TRP A 223 -1.56 18.55 14.89
CA TRP A 223 -1.90 18.95 16.26
C TRP A 223 -1.20 18.16 17.37
N SER A 224 -0.66 16.97 17.08
CA SER A 224 0.13 16.19 18.05
C SER A 224 1.63 16.21 17.77
N GLY A 225 2.05 16.58 16.55
CA GLY A 225 3.44 16.61 16.13
C GLY A 225 4.20 17.80 16.71
N SER A 226 5.30 17.53 17.41
CA SER A 226 6.19 18.58 17.93
C SER A 226 7.02 19.28 16.83
N ASP A 227 7.13 18.68 15.65
CA ASP A 227 7.75 19.28 14.45
C ASP A 227 6.79 20.18 13.64
N SER A 228 5.50 20.24 13.98
CA SER A 228 4.49 20.88 13.13
C SER A 228 4.68 22.39 12.93
N GLY A 229 5.43 23.05 13.81
CA GLY A 229 5.81 24.45 13.64
C GLY A 229 6.97 24.68 12.66
N THR A 230 7.67 23.63 12.21
CA THR A 230 8.81 23.75 11.30
C THR A 230 8.36 23.99 9.87
N TRP A 231 9.13 24.78 9.11
CA TRP A 231 8.77 25.15 7.74
C TRP A 231 8.62 23.94 6.81
N TRP A 232 9.43 22.90 7.00
CA TRP A 232 9.41 21.72 6.15
C TRP A 232 8.20 20.83 6.44
N ALA A 233 7.78 20.71 7.70
CA ALA A 233 6.57 19.96 8.07
C ALA A 233 5.32 20.67 7.53
N GLN A 234 5.29 22.00 7.66
CA GLN A 234 4.21 22.82 7.08
C GLN A 234 4.15 22.70 5.56
N ALA A 235 5.30 22.74 4.86
CA ALA A 235 5.34 22.53 3.42
C ALA A 235 4.80 21.14 3.04
N LEU A 236 5.18 20.10 3.78
CA LEU A 236 4.67 18.75 3.58
C LEU A 236 3.15 18.69 3.77
N TYR A 237 2.59 19.28 4.82
CA TYR A 237 1.13 19.30 5.08
C TYR A 237 0.35 20.06 4.01
N TRP A 238 0.83 21.24 3.60
CA TRP A 238 0.18 22.04 2.56
C TRP A 238 0.24 21.37 1.19
N LEU A 239 1.41 20.85 0.81
CA LEU A 239 1.59 20.17 -0.48
C LEU A 239 0.74 18.91 -0.56
N SER A 240 0.72 18.11 0.50
CA SER A 240 -0.02 16.86 0.53
C SER A 240 -1.53 17.07 0.60
N GLY A 241 -2.02 17.91 1.51
CA GLY A 241 -3.43 18.28 1.60
C GLY A 241 -3.93 18.94 0.31
N GLY A 242 -3.16 19.91 -0.21
CA GLY A 242 -3.49 20.63 -1.45
C GLY A 242 -3.54 19.72 -2.68
N SER A 243 -2.55 18.85 -2.86
CA SER A 243 -2.50 17.93 -4.01
C SER A 243 -3.62 16.88 -3.97
N VAL A 244 -3.91 16.29 -2.80
CA VAL A 244 -5.02 15.34 -2.64
C VAL A 244 -6.36 16.04 -2.88
N LEU A 245 -6.57 17.24 -2.32
CA LEU A 245 -7.79 18.02 -2.54
C LEU A 245 -7.97 18.36 -4.01
N PHE A 246 -6.93 18.89 -4.66
CA PHE A 246 -6.94 19.24 -6.08
C PHE A 246 -7.29 18.04 -6.95
N LEU A 247 -6.62 16.90 -6.79
CA LEU A 247 -6.87 15.69 -7.58
C LEU A 247 -8.26 15.10 -7.31
N THR A 248 -8.77 15.23 -6.08
CA THR A 248 -10.14 14.81 -5.73
C THR A 248 -11.16 15.67 -6.47
N ILE A 249 -11.02 16.99 -6.43
CA ILE A 249 -11.90 17.92 -7.16
C ILE A 249 -11.82 17.65 -8.67
N TYR A 250 -10.62 17.52 -9.22
CA TYR A 250 -10.40 17.20 -10.63
C TYR A 250 -11.14 15.91 -11.04
N ARG A 251 -11.08 14.87 -10.19
CA ARG A 251 -11.80 13.62 -10.42
C ARG A 251 -13.31 13.78 -10.40
N LEU A 252 -13.85 14.53 -9.44
CA LEU A 252 -15.29 14.78 -9.32
C LEU A 252 -15.82 15.56 -10.54
N LEU A 253 -15.08 16.56 -11.00
CA LEU A 253 -15.41 17.34 -12.19
C LEU A 253 -15.31 16.49 -13.47
N GLY A 254 -14.30 15.64 -13.60
CA GLY A 254 -14.14 14.76 -14.75
C GLY A 254 -15.17 13.61 -14.81
N ALA A 255 -15.78 13.24 -13.69
CA ALA A 255 -16.86 12.26 -13.61
C ALA A 255 -18.24 12.87 -13.92
N TRP A 256 -18.36 14.20 -13.87
CA TRP A 256 -19.58 14.92 -14.17
C TRP A 256 -19.83 14.93 -15.68
N ARG A 257 -20.88 14.22 -16.13
CA ARG A 257 -21.43 14.34 -17.49
C ARG A 257 -22.64 15.27 -17.43
N PRO A 258 -22.64 16.43 -18.11
CA PRO A 258 -23.83 17.26 -18.23
C PRO A 258 -24.96 16.47 -18.91
N ALA A 259 -26.20 16.63 -18.43
CA ALA A 259 -27.38 15.92 -18.91
C ALA A 259 -27.68 16.10 -20.42
N GLY A 260 -27.01 17.03 -21.10
CA GLY A 260 -27.17 17.29 -22.54
C GLY A 260 -26.71 16.14 -23.46
N ASP A 261 -25.86 15.24 -22.99
CA ASP A 261 -25.33 14.13 -23.80
C ASP A 261 -26.34 12.97 -24.00
N LEU A 262 -27.44 12.95 -23.24
CA LEU A 262 -28.52 11.97 -23.38
C LEU A 262 -29.58 12.39 -24.43
N ALA A 263 -29.62 13.68 -24.81
CA ALA A 263 -30.53 14.17 -25.84
C ALA A 263 -30.12 13.72 -27.26
N GLY A 264 -28.83 13.49 -27.51
CA GLY A 264 -28.33 12.97 -28.78
C GLY A 264 -28.57 11.46 -28.99
N VAL A 265 -28.84 10.71 -27.91
CA VAL A 265 -29.12 9.26 -27.97
C VAL A 265 -30.60 8.97 -28.23
N LEU A 266 -31.49 9.94 -27.98
CA LEU A 266 -32.94 9.79 -28.14
C LEU A 266 -33.50 10.41 -29.42
N GLN A 267 -32.66 10.92 -30.33
CA GLN A 267 -33.15 11.28 -31.67
C GLN A 267 -33.39 10.00 -32.48
N PRO A 268 -34.65 9.66 -32.81
CA PRO A 268 -34.93 8.56 -33.73
C PRO A 268 -34.33 8.92 -35.08
N SER A 269 -33.61 8.00 -35.71
CA SER A 269 -33.12 8.15 -37.08
C SER A 269 -34.30 8.55 -37.98
N ARG A 270 -34.27 9.77 -38.52
CA ARG A 270 -35.26 10.25 -39.48
C ARG A 270 -35.14 9.60 -40.86
N ASP A 271 -34.28 8.60 -41.00
CA ASP A 271 -33.93 7.95 -42.27
C ASP A 271 -34.69 6.63 -42.50
N ALA A 272 -35.87 6.47 -41.87
CA ALA A 272 -36.72 5.29 -42.02
C ALA A 272 -38.15 5.69 -42.45
N VAL A 273 -38.28 6.57 -43.45
CA VAL A 273 -39.49 6.69 -44.27
C VAL A 273 -39.04 7.05 -45.68
N ASP A 274 -39.01 6.01 -46.53
CA ASP A 274 -39.16 6.14 -47.98
C ASP A 274 -40.53 6.77 -48.33
#